data_AF-C1FSE2-F1
#
_entry.id   AF-C1FSE2-F1
#
_cell.length_a   1.000
_cell.length_b   1.000
_cell.length_c   1.000
_cell.angle_alpha   90.00
_cell.angle_beta   90.00
_cell.angle_gamma   90.00
#
_symmetry.space_group_name_H-M   'P 1'
#
loop_
_entity.id
_entity.type
_entity.pdbx_description
1 polymer ?
#
loop_
_entity_poly.entity_id
_entity_poly.type
_entity_poly.pdbx_seq_one_letter_code
_entity_poly.pdbx_strand_id
1 'polypeptide(L)' 'MMLLSIIDGIVNFKEKSNLQIMSIGYGSLKGSCIFYLILGLLSLVLAEIFKKAVKIKDENDLTI' A
#
# COMPACT_ATOMS: atom_id res chain seq x y z
N MET A 1 -3.38 -4.51 3.45
CA MET A 1 -3.02 -3.08 3.55
C MET A 1 -3.79 -2.19 2.59
N MET A 2 -3.94 -2.56 1.32
CA MET A 2 -4.71 -1.77 0.36
C MET A 2 -6.19 -1.57 0.77
N LEU A 3 -6.84 -2.63 1.28
CA LEU A 3 -8.22 -2.56 1.78
C LEU A 3 -8.36 -1.66 3.03
N LEU A 4 -7.35 -1.67 3.92
CA LEU A 4 -7.30 -0.79 5.09
C LEU A 4 -7.11 0.68 4.69
N SER A 5 -6.34 0.95 3.63
CA SER A 5 -6.24 2.30 3.05
C SER A 5 -7.59 2.83 2.61
N ILE A 6 -8.38 2.01 1.90
CA ILE A 6 -9.72 2.40 1.43
C ILE A 6 -10.67 2.65 2.62
N ILE A 7 -10.68 1.74 3.60
CA ILE A 7 -11.53 1.89 4.80
C ILE A 7 -11.13 3.14 5.59
N ASP A 8 -9.83 3.36 5.82
CA ASP A 8 -9.32 4.55 6.49
C ASP A 8 -9.74 5.82 5.76
N GLY A 9 -9.61 5.85 4.43
CA GLY A 9 -10.05 6.97 3.60
C GLY A 9 -11.53 7.29 3.72
N ILE A 10 -12.40 6.26 3.78
CA ILE A 10 -13.87 6.44 3.90
C ILE A 10 -14.27 6.87 5.31
N VAL A 11 -13.82 6.13 6.33
CA VAL A 11 -14.19 6.36 7.74
C VAL A 11 -13.73 7.75 8.19
N ASN A 12 -12.51 8.12 7.81
CA ASN A 12 -11.89 9.35 8.26
C ASN A 12 -12.10 10.54 7.31
N PHE A 13 -12.93 10.40 6.27
CA PHE A 13 -13.10 11.41 5.22
C PHE A 13 -13.61 12.77 5.74
N LYS A 14 -14.53 12.76 6.71
CA LYS A 14 -15.15 13.99 7.24
C LYS A 14 -14.44 14.55 8.48
N GLU A 15 -13.45 13.84 9.00
CA GLU A 15 -12.83 14.19 10.26
C GLU A 15 -11.72 15.23 10.07
N LYS A 16 -11.74 16.29 10.87
CA LYS A 16 -10.78 17.40 10.77
C LYS A 16 -9.40 16.92 11.23
N SER A 17 -8.43 16.96 10.34
CA SER A 17 -7.02 16.57 10.60
C SER A 17 -6.08 17.73 10.31
N ASN A 18 -4.97 17.82 11.05
CA ASN A 18 -3.87 18.76 10.77
C ASN A 18 -2.98 18.30 9.59
N LEU A 19 -3.02 17.00 9.26
CA LEU A 19 -2.30 16.39 8.13
C LEU A 19 -3.31 15.96 7.07
N GLN A 20 -3.68 16.91 6.22
CA GLN A 20 -4.53 16.71 5.04
C GLN A 20 -3.66 16.75 3.79
N ILE A 21 -3.81 15.76 2.93
CA ILE A 21 -3.10 15.73 1.64
C ILE A 21 -3.96 16.37 0.56
N MET A 22 -5.26 16.14 0.64
CA MET A 22 -6.23 16.72 -0.29
C MET A 22 -7.47 17.12 0.50
N SER A 23 -7.90 18.37 0.36
CA SER A 23 -9.11 18.89 1.01
C SER A 23 -10.06 19.34 -0.08
N ILE A 24 -11.28 18.81 -0.07
CA ILE A 24 -12.39 19.25 -0.89
C ILE A 24 -13.45 19.80 0.07
N GLY A 25 -14.28 20.76 -0.34
CA GLY A 25 -15.19 21.49 0.57
C GLY A 25 -16.13 20.66 1.46
N TYR A 26 -16.24 19.35 1.23
CA TYR A 26 -17.07 18.39 1.96
C TYR A 26 -16.29 17.29 2.71
N GLY A 27 -14.96 17.27 2.62
CA GLY A 27 -14.12 16.27 3.31
C GLY A 27 -12.64 16.29 2.87
N SER A 28 -11.79 15.60 3.61
CA SER A 28 -10.35 15.57 3.37
C SER A 28 -9.79 14.15 3.36
N LEU A 29 -8.83 13.92 2.48
CA LEU A 29 -8.05 12.69 2.39
C LEU A 29 -6.81 12.83 3.27
N LYS A 30 -6.72 11.96 4.28
CA LYS A 30 -5.71 12.04 5.35
C LYS A 30 -4.38 11.38 4.98
N GLY A 31 -3.31 11.85 5.63
CA GLY A 31 -1.95 11.27 5.58
C GLY A 31 -1.91 9.75 5.78
N SER A 32 -2.68 9.26 6.75
CA SER A 32 -2.78 7.84 7.12
C SER A 32 -3.21 6.95 5.96
N CYS A 33 -4.17 7.41 5.16
CA CYS A 33 -4.68 6.68 4.01
C CYS A 33 -3.57 6.42 2.98
N ILE A 34 -2.72 7.43 2.71
CA ILE A 34 -1.56 7.27 1.81
C ILE A 34 -0.53 6.33 2.40
N PHE A 35 -0.28 6.40 3.71
CA PHE A 35 0.68 5.51 4.34
C PHE A 35 0.27 4.03 4.18
N TYR A 36 -1.00 3.71 4.40
CA TYR A 36 -1.53 2.37 4.16
C TYR A 36 -1.46 1.96 2.68
N LEU A 37 -1.62 2.91 1.75
CA LEU A 37 -1.48 2.65 0.32
C LEU A 37 -0.03 2.31 -0.05
N ILE A 38 0.93 3.08 0.45
CA ILE A 38 2.37 2.85 0.25
C ILE A 38 2.75 1.46 0.76
N LEU A 39 2.32 1.10 1.98
CA LEU A 39 2.57 -0.22 2.54
C LEU A 39 1.93 -1.34 1.71
N GLY A 40 0.74 -1.10 1.17
CA GLY A 40 0.07 -2.01 0.24
C GLY A 40 0.88 -2.25 -1.03
N LEU A 41 1.32 -1.17 -1.68
CA LEU A 41 2.14 -1.27 -2.90
C LEU A 41 3.49 -1.94 -2.62
N LEU A 42 4.14 -1.59 -1.51
CA LEU A 42 5.39 -2.22 -1.10
C LEU A 42 5.23 -3.74 -0.93
N SER A 43 4.13 -4.19 -0.32
CA SER A 43 3.86 -5.62 -0.16
C SER A 43 3.71 -6.36 -1.49
N LEU A 44 3.11 -5.71 -2.51
CA LEU A 44 3.00 -6.29 -3.85
C LEU A 44 4.36 -6.38 -4.55
N VAL A 45 5.19 -5.33 -4.42
CA VAL A 45 6.54 -5.32 -4.97
C VAL A 45 7.38 -6.44 -4.33
N LEU A 46 7.30 -6.61 -3.01
CA LEU A 46 8.00 -7.70 -2.32
C LEU A 46 7.54 -9.07 -2.80
N ALA A 47 6.22 -9.28 -2.99
CA ALA A 47 5.70 -10.54 -3.50
C ALA A 47 6.27 -10.88 -4.88
N GLU A 48 6.38 -9.91 -5.79
CA GLU A 48 7.00 -10.09 -7.10
C GLU A 48 8.51 -10.36 -7.01
N ILE A 49 9.23 -9.67 -6.11
CA ILE A 49 10.65 -9.93 -5.86
C ILE A 49 10.85 -11.37 -5.38
N PHE A 50 10.07 -11.82 -4.39
CA PHE A 50 10.17 -13.19 -3.87
C PHE A 50 9.81 -14.23 -4.94
N LYS A 51 8.76 -13.99 -5.74
CA LYS A 51 8.40 -14.88 -6.84
C LYS A 51 9.53 -15.02 -7.86
N LYS A 52 10.20 -13.91 -8.21
CA LYS A 52 11.38 -13.93 -9.09
C LYS A 52 12.56 -14.65 -8.43
N ALA A 53 12.81 -14.42 -7.15
CA ALA A 53 13.89 -15.08 -6.43
C ALA A 53 13.70 -16.61 -6.38
N VAL A 54 12.48 -17.08 -6.12
CA VAL A 54 12.14 -18.51 -6.16
C VAL A 54 12.35 -19.07 -7.57
N LYS A 55 11.88 -18.37 -8.61
CA LYS A 55 12.09 -18.79 -10.00
C LYS A 55 13.57 -18.91 -10.36
N ILE A 56 14.40 -17.93 -9.99
CA ILE A 56 15.85 -17.96 -10.20
C ILE A 56 16.48 -19.12 -9.45
N LYS A 57 16.04 -19.39 -8.22
CA LYS A 57 16.49 -20.55 -7.45
C LYS A 57 16.14 -21.83 -8.20
N ASP A 58 14.91 -22.02 -8.63
CA ASP A 58 14.47 -23.24 -9.31
C ASP A 58 15.18 -23.46 -10.66
N GLU A 59 15.46 -22.37 -11.40
CA GLU A 59 16.20 -22.43 -12.67
C GLU A 59 17.69 -22.79 -12.47
N ASN A 60 18.31 -22.36 -11.37
CA ASN A 60 19.74 -22.58 -11.09
C ASN A 60 20.02 -23.75 -10.11
N ASP A 61 19.01 -24.27 -9.39
CA ASP A 61 19.11 -25.50 -8.56
C ASP A 61 19.33 -26.74 -9.46
N LEU A 62 18.98 -26.67 -10.75
CA LEU A 62 19.25 -27.71 -11.75
C LEU A 62 20.71 -27.72 -12.26
N THR A 63 21.58 -26.84 -11.76
CA THR A 63 22.99 -26.69 -12.19
C THR A 63 24.05 -27.04 -11.13
N ILE A 64 23.76 -28.00 -10.24
CA ILE A 64 24.79 -28.73 -9.49
C ILE A 64 24.64 -30.23 -9.73
#